data_AF-A0A7V8YT27-F1
#
_entry.id   AF-A0A7V8YT27-F1
#
_cell.length_a   1.000
_cell.length_b   1.000
_cell.length_c   1.000
_cell.angle_alpha   90.00
_cell.angle_beta   90.00
_cell.angle_gamma   90.00
#
_symmetry.space_group_name_H-M   'P 1'
#
loop_
_entity.id
_entity.type
_entity.pdbx_description
1 polymer ?
#
loop_
_entity_poly.entity_id
_entity_poly.type
_entity_poly.pdbx_seq_one_letter_code
_entity_poly.pdbx_strand_id
1 'polypeptide(L)'
;LWLSGYLPHLDSCVECGTADLVGYLPSAGGAVCRNCGPGTVPLSPEGLRGIRTLLTTPLADAHSGGLTDRGGREALAVVTASYEFSGGFRLRTLSA
;
A
#
# COMPACT_ATOMS: atom_id res chain seq x y z
N LEU A 1 7.20 4.20 -6.31
CA LEU A 1 6.64 2.86 -6.64
C LEU A 1 6.58 2.65 -8.15
N TRP A 2 5.58 3.15 -8.87
CA TRP A 2 5.43 2.83 -10.31
C TRP A 2 6.55 3.39 -11.19
N LEU A 3 7.00 4.63 -10.94
CA LEU A 3 8.17 5.22 -11.62
C LEU A 3 9.48 4.45 -11.34
N SER A 4 9.49 3.60 -10.32
CA SER A 4 10.62 2.73 -9.96
C SER A 4 10.41 1.28 -10.44
N GLY A 5 9.38 1.02 -11.24
CA GLY A 5 9.04 -0.30 -11.78
C GLY A 5 8.12 -1.16 -10.90
N TYR A 6 7.60 -0.63 -9.79
CA TYR A 6 6.78 -1.39 -8.84
C TYR A 6 5.31 -0.94 -8.88
N LEU A 7 4.40 -1.84 -9.24
CA LEU A 7 2.95 -1.63 -9.13
C LEU A 7 2.37 -2.70 -8.20
N PRO A 8 1.88 -2.32 -7.00
CA PRO A 8 1.38 -3.31 -6.05
C PRO A 8 0.08 -3.95 -6.53
N HIS A 9 -0.09 -5.24 -6.24
CA HIS A 9 -1.34 -5.96 -6.51
C HIS A 9 -2.38 -5.67 -5.41
N LEU A 10 -3.47 -4.99 -5.75
CA LEU A 10 -4.41 -4.46 -4.76
C LEU A 10 -5.86 -4.94 -4.93
N ASP A 11 -6.16 -5.68 -6.00
CA ASP A 11 -7.52 -6.13 -6.36
C ASP A 11 -7.92 -7.45 -5.73
N SER A 12 -6.95 -8.29 -5.42
CA SER A 12 -7.18 -9.55 -4.75
C SER A 12 -5.97 -9.95 -3.91
N CYS A 13 -6.11 -10.98 -3.10
CA CYS A 13 -5.03 -11.48 -2.27
C CYS A 13 -3.95 -12.04 -3.20
N VAL A 14 -2.74 -11.51 -3.08
CA VAL A 14 -1.62 -11.90 -3.95
C VAL A 14 -1.23 -13.38 -3.82
N GLU A 15 -1.59 -14.02 -2.70
CA GLU A 15 -1.32 -15.44 -2.45
C GLU A 15 -2.44 -16.38 -2.94
N CYS A 16 -3.71 -16.01 -2.77
CA CYS A 16 -4.84 -16.94 -2.98
C CYS A 16 -6.01 -16.38 -3.82
N GLY A 17 -5.97 -15.10 -4.21
CA GLY A 17 -6.95 -14.49 -5.11
C GLY A 17 -8.29 -14.05 -4.50
N THR A 18 -8.52 -14.20 -3.19
CA THR A 18 -9.74 -13.65 -2.55
C THR A 18 -9.75 -12.12 -2.47
N ALA A 19 -10.92 -11.50 -2.47
CA ALA A 19 -11.08 -10.03 -2.45
C ALA A 19 -11.13 -9.42 -1.04
N ASP A 20 -11.25 -10.23 0.02
CA ASP A 20 -11.32 -9.73 1.40
C ASP A 20 -9.92 -9.42 1.95
N LEU A 21 -9.46 -8.19 1.71
CA LEU A 21 -8.10 -7.74 1.98
C LEU A 21 -7.98 -7.00 3.32
N VAL A 22 -6.95 -7.31 4.09
CA VAL A 22 -6.71 -6.74 5.44
C VAL A 22 -5.25 -6.36 5.71
N GLY A 23 -4.34 -6.66 4.78
CA GLY A 23 -2.92 -6.38 4.96
C GLY A 23 -2.18 -6.24 3.63
N TYR A 24 -0.91 -5.91 3.69
CA TYR A 24 0.01 -5.81 2.57
C TYR A 24 1.31 -6.56 2.86
N LEU A 25 1.68 -7.45 1.94
CA LEU A 25 2.88 -8.28 2.02
C LEU A 25 3.95 -7.75 1.04
N PRO A 26 4.98 -7.02 1.52
CA PRO A 26 6.00 -6.45 0.64
C PRO A 26 6.75 -7.50 -0.17
N SER A 27 6.98 -8.69 0.40
CA SER A 27 7.70 -9.78 -0.28
C SER A 27 6.97 -10.37 -1.48
N ALA A 28 5.65 -10.27 -1.51
CA ALA A 28 4.80 -10.68 -2.63
C ALA A 28 4.34 -9.47 -3.47
N GLY A 29 4.63 -8.24 -3.03
CA GLY A 29 4.25 -7.01 -3.74
C GLY A 29 2.76 -6.74 -3.79
N GLY A 30 1.97 -7.20 -2.81
CA GLY A 30 0.51 -7.10 -2.91
C GLY A 30 -0.24 -7.18 -1.59
N ALA A 31 -1.54 -6.86 -1.68
CA ALA A 31 -2.48 -6.99 -0.60
C ALA A 31 -2.78 -8.47 -0.29
N VAL A 32 -3.14 -8.76 0.96
CA VAL A 32 -3.41 -10.11 1.45
C VAL A 32 -4.69 -10.17 2.27
N CYS A 33 -5.32 -11.34 2.26
CA CYS A 33 -6.47 -11.63 3.09
C CYS A 33 -6.05 -12.01 4.52
N ARG A 34 -7.03 -12.16 5.42
CA ARG A 34 -6.77 -12.51 6.83
C ARG A 34 -5.99 -13.82 7.00
N ASN A 35 -6.24 -14.80 6.15
CA ASN A 35 -5.60 -16.12 6.26
C ASN A 35 -4.16 -16.09 5.75
N CYS A 36 -3.87 -15.30 4.72
CA CYS A 36 -2.52 -15.13 4.16
C CYS A 36 -1.75 -13.97 4.81
N GLY A 37 -2.38 -13.19 5.70
CA GLY A 37 -1.86 -11.95 6.26
C GLY A 37 -1.17 -11.94 7.64
N PRO A 38 -0.86 -13.06 8.33
CA PRO A 38 -0.04 -12.98 9.54
C PRO A 38 1.31 -12.28 9.29
N GLY A 39 1.67 -11.30 10.11
CA GLY A 39 2.95 -10.58 10.02
C GLY A 39 3.06 -9.53 8.92
N THR A 40 1.93 -9.17 8.28
CA THR A 40 1.88 -8.18 7.19
C THR A 40 1.62 -6.76 7.68
N VAL A 41 1.89 -5.76 6.83
CA VAL A 41 1.54 -4.37 7.13
C VAL A 41 0.00 -4.28 7.18
N PRO A 42 -0.61 -3.86 8.30
CA PRO A 42 -2.05 -3.73 8.37
C PRO A 42 -2.55 -2.73 7.33
N LEU A 43 -3.57 -3.10 6.56
CA LEU A 43 -4.11 -2.26 5.51
C LEU A 43 -5.63 -2.36 5.53
N SER A 44 -6.28 -1.27 5.91
CA SER A 44 -7.74 -1.20 5.98
C SER A 44 -8.35 -0.98 4.59
N PRO A 45 -9.67 -1.14 4.43
CA PRO A 45 -10.36 -0.73 3.21
C PRO A 45 -10.14 0.75 2.86
N GLU A 46 -9.95 1.61 3.86
CA GLU A 46 -9.63 3.02 3.66
C GLU A 46 -8.20 3.22 3.15
N GLY A 47 -7.22 2.49 3.69
CA GLY A 47 -5.85 2.47 3.18
C GLY A 47 -5.76 1.93 1.75
N LEU A 48 -6.47 0.85 1.44
CA LEU A 48 -6.58 0.29 0.08
C LEU A 48 -7.11 1.33 -0.92
N ARG A 49 -8.18 2.04 -0.55
CA ARG A 49 -8.67 3.16 -1.36
C ARG A 49 -7.62 4.26 -1.48
N GLY A 50 -6.97 4.64 -0.39
CA GLY A 50 -5.93 5.68 -0.38
C GLY A 50 -4.78 5.40 -1.35
N ILE A 51 -4.19 4.20 -1.30
CA ILE A 51 -3.11 3.84 -2.22
C ILE A 51 -3.59 3.74 -3.67
N ARG A 52 -4.82 3.26 -3.93
CA ARG A 52 -5.40 3.25 -5.29
C ARG A 52 -5.61 4.66 -5.82
N THR A 53 -6.14 5.57 -5.00
CA THR A 53 -6.28 6.99 -5.35
C THR A 53 -4.93 7.57 -5.73
N LEU A 54 -3.89 7.36 -4.91
CA LEU A 54 -2.54 7.87 -5.17
C LEU A 54 -1.87 7.27 -6.43
N LEU A 55 -2.27 6.07 -6.85
CA LEU A 55 -1.76 5.44 -8.08
C LEU A 55 -2.48 5.92 -9.35
N THR A 56 -3.72 6.42 -9.22
CA THR A 56 -4.60 6.71 -10.37
C THR A 56 -4.98 8.18 -10.51
N THR A 57 -4.68 8.99 -9.50
CA THR A 57 -5.06 10.40 -9.41
C THR A 57 -3.80 11.27 -9.25
N PRO A 58 -3.69 12.42 -9.94
CA PRO A 58 -2.62 13.38 -9.67
C PRO A 58 -2.56 13.75 -8.18
N LEU A 59 -1.35 13.88 -7.62
CA LEU A 59 -1.19 14.11 -6.17
C LEU A 59 -1.88 15.39 -5.68
N ALA A 60 -1.91 16.44 -6.51
CA ALA A 60 -2.61 17.69 -6.22
C ALA A 60 -4.12 17.51 -6.01
N ASP A 61 -4.71 16.48 -6.64
CA ASP A 61 -6.14 16.20 -6.61
C ASP A 61 -6.50 15.06 -5.64
N ALA A 62 -5.52 14.46 -4.96
CA ALA A 62 -5.72 13.23 -4.20
C ALA A 62 -6.76 13.38 -3.08
N HIS A 63 -6.78 14.53 -2.38
CA HIS A 63 -7.79 14.80 -1.36
C HIS A 63 -9.20 14.90 -1.96
N SER A 64 -9.35 15.59 -3.08
CA SER A 64 -10.61 15.64 -3.85
C SER A 64 -11.01 14.26 -4.37
N GLY A 65 -10.03 13.41 -4.69
CA GLY A 65 -10.19 12.00 -5.06
C GLY A 65 -10.46 11.04 -3.89
N GLY A 66 -10.74 11.56 -2.69
CA GLY A 66 -11.14 10.79 -1.51
C GLY A 66 -9.99 10.27 -0.65
N LEU A 67 -8.76 10.77 -0.83
CA LEU A 67 -7.66 10.47 0.08
C LEU A 67 -7.91 11.14 1.45
N THR A 68 -8.13 10.31 2.45
CA THR A 68 -8.23 10.70 3.85
C THR A 68 -6.87 10.69 4.55
N ASP A 69 -6.77 11.32 5.71
CA ASP A 69 -5.55 11.29 6.53
C ASP A 69 -5.12 9.88 6.93
N ARG A 70 -6.09 9.03 7.29
CA ARG A 70 -5.82 7.64 7.64
C ARG A 70 -5.40 6.84 6.41
N GLY A 71 -6.09 7.01 5.28
CA GLY A 71 -5.73 6.39 4.02
C GLY A 71 -4.32 6.77 3.58
N GLY A 72 -3.94 8.05 3.74
CA GLY A 72 -2.60 8.55 3.48
C GLY A 72 -1.53 7.92 4.38
N ARG A 73 -1.79 7.81 5.69
CA ARG A 73 -0.86 7.14 6.62
C ARG A 73 -0.65 5.66 6.28
N GLU A 74 -1.71 4.93 5.97
CA GLU A 74 -1.62 3.52 5.60
C GLU A 74 -0.94 3.34 4.22
N ALA A 75 -1.23 4.21 3.25
CA ALA A 75 -0.54 4.22 1.96
C ALA A 75 0.96 4.52 2.11
N LEU A 76 1.34 5.45 2.98
CA LEU A 76 2.74 5.72 3.30
C LEU A 76 3.43 4.47 3.90
N ALA A 77 2.74 3.73 4.78
CA ALA A 77 3.27 2.49 5.32
C ALA A 77 3.52 1.44 4.22
N VAL A 78 2.61 1.30 3.25
CA VAL A 78 2.79 0.43 2.06
C VAL A 78 4.02 0.85 1.24
N VAL A 79 4.16 2.15 0.95
CA VAL A 79 5.31 2.69 0.21
C VAL A 79 6.62 2.41 0.94
N THR A 80 6.68 2.73 2.24
CA THR A 80 7.87 2.50 3.07
C THR A 80 8.25 1.02 3.08
N ALA A 81 7.30 0.13 3.39
CA ALA A 81 7.57 -1.30 3.47
C ALA A 81 8.03 -1.90 2.13
N SER A 82 7.50 -1.37 1.01
CA SER A 82 7.92 -1.79 -0.33
C SER A 82 9.35 -1.37 -0.64
N TYR A 83 9.73 -0.12 -0.34
CA TYR A 83 11.12 0.33 -0.53
C TYR A 83 12.09 -0.36 0.43
N GLU A 84 11.67 -0.64 1.67
CA GLU A 84 12.50 -1.39 2.62
C GLU A 84 12.80 -2.80 2.13
N PHE A 85 11.78 -3.50 1.61
CA PHE A 85 11.95 -4.85 1.08
C PHE A 85 12.73 -4.86 -0.23
N SER A 86 12.33 -4.07 -1.22
CA SER A 86 12.89 -4.12 -2.57
C SER A 86 14.18 -3.30 -2.74
N GLY A 87 14.35 -2.24 -1.95
CA GLY A 87 15.52 -1.36 -2.00
C GLY A 87 16.64 -1.76 -1.05
N GLY A 88 16.35 -2.54 0.00
CA GLY A 88 17.34 -2.94 1.00
C GLY A 88 17.81 -1.80 1.91
N PHE A 89 17.08 -0.68 1.95
CA PHE A 89 17.37 0.47 2.81
C PHE A 89 16.12 0.95 3.53
N ARG A 90 16.28 1.53 4.73
CA ARG A 90 15.18 2.11 5.49
C ARG A 90 14.93 3.56 5.12
N LEU A 91 13.66 3.91 4.92
CA LEU A 91 13.25 5.29 4.75
C LEU A 91 13.15 5.98 6.12
N ARG A 92 13.45 7.27 6.13
CA ARG A 92 13.22 8.16 7.28
C ARG A 92 12.44 9.37 6.82
N THR A 93 11.63 9.94 7.71
CA THR A 93 10.93 11.20 7.47
C THR A 93 11.95 12.31 7.22
N LEU A 94 11.77 13.08 6.14
CA LEU A 94 12.71 14.13 5.75
C LEU A 94 12.67 15.34 6.72
N SER A 95 11.51 15.61 7.29
CA SER A 95 11.28 16.58 8.36
C SER A 95 10.14 16.10 9.26
N ALA A 96 10.26 16.31 10.57
CA ALA A 96 9.26 15.96 11.58
C ALA A 96 8.39 17.18 11.94
#